data_AF-A0A9W4HMG1-F1
#
_entry.id   AF-A0A9W4HMG1-F1
#
_cell.length_a   1.000
_cell.length_b   1.000
_cell.length_c   1.000
_cell.angle_alpha   90.00
_cell.angle_beta   90.00
_cell.angle_gamma   90.00
#
_symmetry.space_group_name_H-M   'P 1'
#
loop_
_entity.id
_entity.type
_entity.pdbx_description
1 polymer ?
#
loop_
_entity_poly.entity_id
_entity_poly.type
_entity_poly.pdbx_seq_one_letter_code
_entity_poly.pdbx_strand_id
1 'polypeptide(L)' 'MSLTSLRNLRTQWFPPKAAFTEKELPSQKGRVFIVTGGNAGVGFELCKILYGSGATIYMASRSKESLPN' A
#
# COMPACT_ATOMS: atom_id res chain seq x y z
N MET A 1 6.84 8.12 33.08
CA MET A 1 6.89 7.72 31.65
C MET A 1 8.30 7.91 31.14
N SER A 2 8.89 6.90 30.52
CA SER A 2 10.21 7.04 29.87
C SER A 2 10.13 8.07 28.73
N LEU A 3 11.22 8.80 28.47
CA LEU A 3 11.35 9.70 27.31
C LEU A 3 11.02 8.97 25.99
N THR A 4 11.32 7.68 25.91
CA THR A 4 10.95 6.81 24.79
C THR A 4 9.44 6.63 24.66
N SER A 5 8.70 6.51 25.78
CA SER A 5 7.23 6.44 25.76
C SER A 5 6.59 7.75 25.28
N LEU A 6 7.12 8.91 25.70
CA LEU A 6 6.62 10.21 25.22
C LEU A 6 6.87 10.40 23.72
N ARG A 7 8.05 10.00 23.24
CA ARG A 7 8.39 10.05 21.82
C ARG A 7 7.48 9.16 20.98
N ASN A 8 7.23 7.94 21.43
CA ASN A 8 6.34 6.99 20.75
C ASN A 8 4.90 7.49 20.70
N LEU A 9 4.40 8.11 21.78
CA LEU A 9 3.08 8.71 21.84
C LEU A 9 2.94 9.82 20.79
N ARG A 10 3.94 10.70 20.71
CA ARG A 10 3.95 11.80 19.73
C ARG A 10 3.97 11.31 18.29
N THR A 11 4.76 10.28 17.97
CA THR A 11 4.86 9.73 16.60
C THR A 11 3.62 8.94 16.17
N GLN A 12 2.85 8.40 17.11
CA GLN A 12 1.57 7.75 16.81
C GLN A 12 0.49 8.78 16.48
N TRP A 13 0.45 9.91 17.19
CA TRP A 13 -0.54 10.97 16.96
C TRP A 13 -0.20 11.86 15.76
N PHE A 14 1.09 12.08 15.51
CA PHE A 14 1.58 12.88 14.40
C PHE A 14 2.72 12.13 13.70
N PRO A 15 2.39 11.13 12.87
CA PRO A 15 3.41 10.39 12.14
C PRO A 15 4.19 11.36 11.24
N PRO A 16 5.53 11.21 11.19
CA PRO A 16 6.35 11.99 10.26
C PRO A 16 6.01 11.61 8.81
N LYS A 17 6.40 12.47 7.86
CA LYS A 17 6.29 12.14 6.43
C LYS A 17 6.93 10.80 6.13
N ALA A 18 6.27 10.01 5.28
CA ALA A 18 6.81 8.76 4.79
C ALA A 18 8.14 9.01 4.05
N ALA A 19 9.17 8.26 4.41
CA ALA A 19 10.48 8.32 3.75
C ALA A 19 10.49 7.60 2.40
N PHE A 20 9.52 6.73 2.16
CA PHE A 20 9.35 5.98 0.92
C PHE A 20 7.90 6.16 0.44
N THR A 21 7.76 6.54 -0.82
CA THR A 21 6.49 6.77 -1.51
C THR A 21 6.52 6.06 -2.86
N GLU A 22 5.46 6.21 -3.63
CA GLU A 22 5.34 5.67 -4.98
C GLU A 22 6.41 6.20 -5.93
N LYS A 23 6.97 7.38 -5.65
CA LYS A 23 7.99 8.04 -6.47
C LYS A 23 9.36 7.36 -6.38
N GLU A 24 9.64 6.76 -5.23
CA GLU A 24 10.90 6.04 -4.99
C GLU A 24 10.81 4.56 -5.40
N LEU A 25 9.64 4.09 -5.82
CA LEU A 25 9.45 2.72 -6.31
C LEU A 25 10.04 2.57 -7.72
N PRO A 26 11.08 1.73 -7.93
CA PRO A 26 11.59 1.46 -9.27
C PRO A 26 10.56 0.73 -10.13
N SER A 27 10.78 0.75 -11.45
CA SER A 27 9.96 0.02 -12.43
C SER A 27 9.79 -1.45 -12.03
N GLN A 28 8.57 -1.94 -12.10
CA GLN A 28 8.19 -3.33 -11.84
C GLN A 28 7.80 -4.07 -13.13
N LYS A 29 8.14 -3.51 -14.30
CA LYS A 29 7.92 -4.16 -15.61
C LYS A 29 8.48 -5.58 -15.63
N GLY A 30 7.68 -6.52 -16.15
CA GLY A 30 8.03 -7.94 -16.22
C GLY A 30 7.82 -8.72 -14.92
N ARG A 31 7.38 -8.06 -13.84
CA ARG A 31 7.03 -8.74 -12.58
C ARG A 31 5.52 -8.92 -12.46
N VAL A 32 5.13 -10.04 -11.86
CA VAL A 32 3.74 -10.43 -11.64
C VAL A 32 3.46 -10.51 -10.15
N PHE A 33 2.35 -9.92 -9.72
CA PHE A 33 1.91 -9.92 -8.32
C PHE A 33 0.46 -10.44 -8.22
N ILE A 34 0.15 -11.12 -7.12
CA ILE A 34 -1.22 -11.44 -6.73
C ILE A 34 -1.50 -10.67 -5.44
N VAL A 35 -2.55 -9.85 -5.44
CA VAL A 35 -2.95 -9.05 -4.27
C VAL A 35 -4.31 -9.53 -3.79
N THR A 36 -4.36 -10.13 -2.60
CA THR A 36 -5.61 -10.54 -1.94
C THR A 36 -6.22 -9.38 -1.17
N GLY A 37 -7.56 -9.29 -1.16
CA GLY A 37 -8.26 -8.12 -0.62
C GLY A 37 -7.99 -6.84 -1.41
N GLY A 38 -7.58 -6.96 -2.68
CA GLY A 38 -7.13 -5.83 -3.50
C GLY A 38 -8.26 -4.89 -3.94
N ASN A 39 -9.51 -5.16 -3.57
CA ASN A 39 -10.68 -4.39 -4.00
C ASN A 39 -11.03 -3.22 -3.06
N ALA A 40 -10.39 -3.11 -1.89
CA ALA A 40 -10.64 -2.02 -0.95
C ALA A 40 -9.42 -1.70 -0.07
N GLY A 41 -9.46 -0.53 0.58
CA GLY A 41 -8.49 -0.11 1.57
C GLY A 41 -7.04 -0.17 1.07
N VAL A 42 -6.15 -0.69 1.92
CA VAL A 42 -4.71 -0.77 1.64
C VAL A 42 -4.41 -1.66 0.42
N GLY A 43 -5.16 -2.75 0.25
CA GLY A 43 -4.97 -3.65 -0.89
C GLY A 43 -5.24 -2.96 -2.23
N PHE A 44 -6.27 -2.10 -2.28
CA PHE A 44 -6.60 -1.35 -3.49
C PHE A 44 -5.56 -0.28 -3.81
N GLU A 45 -5.12 0.48 -2.81
CA GLU A 45 -4.06 1.46 -3.02
C GLU A 45 -2.75 0.77 -3.43
N LEU A 46 -2.40 -0.38 -2.85
CA LEU A 46 -1.25 -1.17 -3.29
C LEU A 46 -1.35 -1.59 -4.77
N CYS A 47 -2.51 -2.05 -5.22
CA CYS A 47 -2.75 -2.36 -6.63
C CYS A 47 -2.48 -1.14 -7.53
N LYS A 48 -2.96 0.05 -7.16
CA LYS A 48 -2.75 1.30 -7.92
C LYS A 48 -1.26 1.66 -8.02
N ILE A 49 -0.53 1.55 -6.92
CA ILE A 49 0.91 1.84 -6.87
C ILE A 49 1.68 0.87 -7.79
N LEU A 50 1.43 -0.44 -7.66
CA LEU A 50 2.07 -1.46 -8.47
C LEU A 50 1.72 -1.30 -9.95
N TYR A 51 0.47 -0.97 -10.26
CA TYR A 51 0.03 -0.75 -11.65
C TYR A 51 0.76 0.44 -12.26
N GLY A 52 0.87 1.56 -11.53
CA GLY A 52 1.63 2.74 -11.95
C GLY A 52 3.11 2.44 -12.21
N SER A 53 3.70 1.47 -11.51
CA SER A 53 5.10 1.05 -11.71
C SER A 53 5.33 0.11 -12.90
N GLY A 54 4.27 -0.29 -13.62
CA GLY A 54 4.33 -1.15 -14.80
C GLY A 54 4.30 -2.65 -14.51
N ALA A 55 3.92 -3.06 -13.30
CA ALA A 55 3.73 -4.47 -12.97
C ALA A 55 2.47 -5.07 -13.61
N THR A 56 2.43 -6.40 -13.73
CA THR A 56 1.19 -7.14 -13.94
C THR A 56 0.61 -7.54 -12.58
N ILE A 57 -0.68 -7.25 -12.35
CA ILE A 57 -1.33 -7.52 -11.07
C ILE A 57 -2.59 -8.35 -11.28
N TYR A 58 -2.69 -9.47 -10.54
CA TYR A 58 -3.92 -10.20 -10.32
C TYR A 58 -4.55 -9.72 -9.00
N MET A 59 -5.59 -8.91 -9.12
CA MET A 59 -6.36 -8.44 -7.98
C MET A 59 -7.39 -9.51 -7.59
N ALA A 60 -7.26 -10.06 -6.39
CA ALA A 60 -8.17 -11.07 -5.85
C ALA A 60 -9.03 -10.48 -4.71
N SER A 61 -10.32 -10.76 -4.77
CA SER A 61 -11.30 -10.44 -3.74
C SER A 61 -12.25 -11.63 -3.53
N ARG A 62 -13.13 -11.54 -2.52
CA ARG A 62 -14.06 -12.63 -2.16
C ARG A 62 -15.14 -12.86 -3.22
N SER A 63 -15.66 -11.78 -3.82
CA SER A 63 -16.73 -11.86 -4.82
C SER A 63 -16.53 -10.83 -5.92
N LYS A 64 -17.00 -11.14 -7.13
CA LYS A 64 -16.79 -10.29 -8.31
C LYS A 64 -17.50 -8.94 -8.19
N GLU A 65 -18.65 -8.92 -7.53
CA GLU A 65 -19.46 -7.71 -7.29
C GLU A 65 -18.76 -6.70 -6.38
N SER A 66 -17.78 -7.16 -5.60
CA SER A 66 -17.01 -6.30 -4.70
C SER A 66 -15.86 -5.57 -5.38
N LEU A 67 -15.62 -5.81 -6.67
CA LEU A 67 -14.61 -5.10 -7.45
C LEU A 67 -15.10 -3.69 -7.79
N PRO A 68 -14.24 -2.67 -7.68
CA PRO A 68 -14.59 -1.31 -8.12
C PRO A 68 -14.87 -1.29 -9.63
N ASN A 69 -15.89 -0.54 -10.04
CA ASN A 69 -16.29 -0.35 -11.44
C ASN A 69 -15.27 0.50 -12.23
#